data_AF-A0A2G8KFW4-F1
#
_entry.id   AF-A0A2G8KFW4-F1
#
_cell.length_a   1.000
_cell.length_b   1.000
_cell.length_c   1.000
_cell.angle_alpha   90.00
_cell.angle_beta   90.00
_cell.angle_gamma   90.00
#
_symmetry.space_group_name_H-M   'P 1'
#
loop_
_entity.id
_entity.type
_entity.pdbx_description
1 polymer ?
#
loop_
_entity_poly.entity_id
_entity_poly.type
_entity_poly.pdbx_seq_one_letter_code
_entity_poly.pdbx_strand_id
1 'polypeptide(L)'
;MITIACLHLTMAFKECDGYTILLQSGLSLCPLVTLEKIHIETEKEGNEPRTISEIQLTNIFRFALRCQSVKELSLIISILLSHVFRRLQIWTKDSNLQQNCTLQLLKNASNNDIPIFHLELLQSFSKADAGNIILCSGLQLSCPVSLKKLSIDTYEEGRELTETEVVGILMFAQQSQRLEELMFLFCLLPPSIAVRIIPSILKSRKVKVTWLPYDSGKIYDLNLESGQWMHIPSLFELKRKLILDSPHNCWSDFVTSYWLGIPEVWQGTDCQKARERKLKVPDDDTLTPLLAATSA
;
A
#
# COMPACT_ATOMS: atom_id res chain seq x y z
N MET A 1 -0.36 -38.94 -12.68
CA MET A 1 -0.36 -37.51 -13.07
C MET A 1 1.05 -37.01 -12.81
N ILE A 2 1.77 -36.51 -13.83
CA ILE A 2 3.17 -36.07 -13.66
C ILE A 2 3.16 -34.60 -13.23
N THR A 3 3.66 -34.32 -12.04
CA THR A 3 3.88 -32.97 -11.54
C THR A 3 5.14 -32.37 -12.15
N ILE A 4 5.04 -31.14 -12.63
CA ILE A 4 6.19 -30.39 -13.14
C ILE A 4 6.60 -29.44 -12.02
N ALA A 5 7.70 -29.78 -11.34
CA ALA A 5 8.15 -29.03 -10.18
C ALA A 5 8.53 -27.59 -10.53
N CYS A 6 9.18 -27.36 -11.68
CA CYS A 6 9.57 -26.02 -12.12
C CYS A 6 9.73 -25.93 -13.65
N LEU A 7 9.23 -24.85 -14.24
CA LEU A 7 9.51 -24.44 -15.60
C LEU A 7 10.58 -23.34 -15.57
N HIS A 8 11.80 -23.68 -16.01
CA HIS A 8 12.89 -22.73 -16.13
C HIS A 8 12.94 -22.12 -17.53
N LEU A 9 12.69 -20.82 -17.62
CA LEU A 9 12.77 -19.99 -18.82
C LEU A 9 13.98 -19.07 -18.71
N THR A 10 15.17 -19.68 -18.64
CA THR A 10 16.44 -18.95 -18.65
C THR A 10 16.80 -18.57 -20.08
N MET A 11 16.87 -17.27 -20.36
CA MET A 11 17.18 -16.68 -21.66
C MET A 11 16.22 -17.08 -22.80
N ALA A 12 15.16 -17.83 -22.47
CA ALA A 12 14.20 -18.36 -23.43
C ALA A 12 12.93 -17.52 -23.55
N PHE A 13 12.62 -16.68 -22.56
CA PHE A 13 11.40 -15.85 -22.57
C PHE A 13 11.47 -14.74 -23.63
N LYS A 14 10.42 -14.61 -24.44
CA LYS A 14 10.26 -13.50 -25.40
C LYS A 14 9.10 -12.59 -25.02
N GLU A 15 7.88 -13.13 -24.94
CA GLU A 15 6.69 -12.39 -24.53
C GLU A 15 5.59 -13.32 -23.98
N CYS A 16 4.59 -12.74 -23.32
CA CYS A 16 3.41 -13.42 -22.81
C CYS A 16 2.17 -12.55 -23.08
N ASP A 17 1.10 -13.17 -23.57
CA ASP A 17 -0.20 -12.54 -23.83
C ASP A 17 -1.24 -12.82 -22.72
N GLY A 18 -0.85 -13.57 -21.70
CA GLY A 18 -1.72 -13.98 -20.58
C GLY A 18 -2.29 -15.38 -20.73
N TYR A 19 -2.18 -15.99 -21.90
CA TYR A 19 -2.64 -17.34 -22.22
C TYR A 19 -1.48 -18.25 -22.64
N THR A 20 -0.49 -17.70 -23.33
CA THR A 20 0.68 -18.41 -23.80
C THR A 20 1.95 -17.63 -23.49
N ILE A 21 3.05 -18.35 -23.29
CA ILE A 21 4.39 -17.77 -23.28
C ILE A 21 5.05 -18.08 -24.62
N LEU A 22 5.42 -17.04 -25.36
CA LEU A 22 6.24 -17.16 -26.55
C LEU A 22 7.72 -17.18 -26.16
N LEU A 23 8.45 -18.15 -26.68
CA LEU A 23 9.89 -18.30 -26.49
C LEU A 23 10.68 -17.60 -27.60
N GLN A 24 11.95 -17.30 -27.32
CA GLN A 24 12.90 -16.74 -28.31
C GLN A 24 13.04 -17.65 -29.54
N SER A 25 12.88 -18.96 -29.37
CA SER A 25 12.87 -19.95 -30.45
C SER A 25 11.64 -19.88 -31.38
N GLY A 26 10.62 -19.07 -31.03
CA GLY A 26 9.34 -19.01 -31.72
C GLY A 26 8.33 -20.08 -31.27
N LEU A 27 8.69 -20.94 -30.31
CA LEU A 27 7.76 -21.90 -29.72
C LEU A 27 6.85 -21.23 -28.69
N SER A 28 5.60 -21.70 -28.61
CA SER A 28 4.63 -21.24 -27.62
C SER A 28 4.40 -22.30 -26.56
N LEU A 29 4.43 -21.89 -25.29
CA LEU A 29 4.09 -22.71 -24.14
C LEU A 29 2.67 -22.38 -23.69
N CYS A 30 1.83 -23.41 -23.59
CA CYS A 30 0.50 -23.31 -22.99
C CYS A 30 0.57 -23.53 -21.47
N PRO A 31 -0.45 -23.09 -20.70
CA PRO A 31 -0.49 -23.27 -19.26
C PRO A 31 -0.52 -24.75 -18.90
N LEU A 32 0.34 -25.15 -17.98
CA LEU A 32 0.46 -26.53 -17.52
C LEU A 32 -0.22 -26.66 -16.15
N VAL A 33 -1.31 -27.43 -16.07
CA VAL A 33 -2.12 -27.56 -14.84
C VAL A 33 -1.36 -28.19 -13.68
N THR A 34 -0.30 -28.96 -13.96
CA THR A 34 0.54 -29.64 -12.96
C THR A 34 1.82 -28.88 -12.61
N LEU A 35 2.00 -27.67 -13.15
CA LEU A 35 3.19 -26.85 -12.94
C LEU A 35 3.14 -26.16 -11.58
N GLU A 36 4.17 -26.34 -10.76
CA GLU A 36 4.23 -25.78 -9.41
C GLU A 36 5.02 -24.47 -9.33
N LYS A 37 6.01 -24.30 -10.21
CA LYS A 37 6.88 -23.12 -10.20
C LYS A 37 7.20 -22.66 -11.62
N ILE A 38 7.22 -21.34 -11.81
CA ILE A 38 7.73 -20.72 -13.03
C ILE A 38 8.95 -19.87 -12.64
N HIS A 39 10.05 -20.08 -13.34
CA HIS A 39 11.28 -19.32 -13.17
C HIS A 39 11.64 -18.65 -14.49
N ILE A 40 11.70 -17.32 -14.52
CA ILE A 40 12.05 -16.56 -15.72
C ILE A 40 13.30 -15.73 -15.44
N GLU A 41 14.29 -15.88 -16.30
CA GLU A 41 15.54 -15.14 -16.26
C GLU A 41 15.80 -14.59 -17.68
N THR A 42 15.96 -13.28 -17.82
CA THR A 42 16.13 -12.60 -19.12
C THR A 42 17.52 -11.96 -19.25
N GLU A 43 18.04 -11.90 -20.48
CA GLU A 43 19.36 -11.35 -20.81
C GLU A 43 19.57 -9.86 -20.48
N LYS A 44 20.85 -9.47 -20.45
CA LYS A 44 21.30 -8.09 -20.68
C LYS A 44 21.47 -7.85 -22.17
N GLU A 45 20.75 -6.90 -22.73
CA GLU A 45 20.97 -6.45 -24.12
C GLU A 45 22.13 -5.45 -24.08
N GLY A 46 23.35 -5.96 -24.19
CA GLY A 46 24.57 -5.16 -23.99
C GLY A 46 24.80 -4.78 -22.52
N ASN A 47 24.99 -3.48 -22.24
CA ASN A 47 25.13 -2.97 -20.87
C ASN A 47 23.78 -2.76 -20.16
N GLU A 48 22.65 -2.89 -20.87
CA GLU A 48 21.31 -2.65 -20.32
C GLU A 48 20.46 -3.94 -20.30
N PRO A 49 20.06 -4.43 -19.12
CA PRO A 49 19.08 -5.49 -18.93
C PRO A 49 17.81 -5.34 -19.77
N ARG A 50 17.38 -6.43 -20.45
CA ARG A 50 16.09 -6.44 -21.16
C ARG A 50 14.95 -6.15 -20.19
N THR A 51 14.10 -5.21 -20.59
CA THR A 51 12.98 -4.74 -19.76
C THR A 51 11.69 -5.44 -20.20
N ILE A 52 11.09 -6.23 -19.31
CA ILE A 52 9.68 -6.70 -19.44
C ILE A 52 8.73 -5.54 -19.08
N SER A 53 7.78 -5.20 -19.95
CA SER A 53 6.82 -4.15 -19.66
C SER A 53 5.81 -4.56 -18.58
N GLU A 54 5.10 -3.60 -17.96
CA GLU A 54 4.00 -3.86 -17.02
C GLU A 54 2.93 -4.80 -17.61
N ILE A 55 2.61 -4.61 -18.89
CA ILE A 55 1.67 -5.44 -19.64
C ILE A 55 2.18 -6.88 -19.69
N GLN A 56 3.46 -7.07 -20.02
CA GLN A 56 4.07 -8.39 -20.10
C GLN A 56 4.13 -9.07 -18.74
N LEU A 57 4.44 -8.34 -17.66
CA LEU A 57 4.42 -8.87 -16.30
C LEU A 57 3.00 -9.29 -15.87
N THR A 58 2.01 -8.45 -16.14
CA THR A 58 0.59 -8.75 -15.90
C THR A 58 0.15 -10.01 -16.65
N ASN A 59 0.63 -10.16 -17.88
CA ASN A 59 0.36 -11.33 -18.69
C ASN A 59 1.06 -12.58 -18.16
N ILE A 60 2.31 -12.50 -17.70
CA ILE A 60 2.98 -13.61 -17.01
C ILE A 60 2.18 -14.05 -15.78
N PHE A 61 1.65 -13.09 -15.00
CA PHE A 61 0.78 -13.41 -13.87
C PHE A 61 -0.51 -14.11 -14.30
N ARG A 62 -1.17 -13.60 -15.34
CA ARG A 62 -2.36 -14.23 -15.93
C ARG A 62 -2.07 -15.65 -16.42
N PHE A 63 -0.90 -15.88 -17.00
CA PHE A 63 -0.47 -17.20 -17.43
C PHE A 63 -0.24 -18.13 -16.22
N ALA A 64 0.45 -17.64 -15.19
CA ALA A 64 0.70 -18.40 -13.96
C ALA A 64 -0.62 -18.77 -13.25
N LEU A 65 -1.60 -17.86 -13.19
CA LEU A 65 -2.94 -18.12 -12.63
C LEU A 65 -3.71 -19.21 -13.39
N ARG A 66 -3.44 -19.40 -14.69
CA ARG A 66 -4.03 -20.49 -15.48
C ARG A 66 -3.33 -21.83 -15.24
N CYS A 67 -2.10 -21.81 -14.74
CA CYS A 67 -1.41 -22.99 -14.26
C CYS A 67 -1.91 -23.29 -12.84
N GLN A 68 -3.01 -24.06 -12.75
CA GLN A 68 -3.80 -24.28 -11.52
C GLN A 68 -3.01 -24.70 -10.27
N SER A 69 -1.80 -25.24 -10.44
CA SER A 69 -0.94 -25.72 -9.34
C SER A 69 0.24 -24.79 -9.02
N VAL A 70 0.39 -23.63 -9.68
CA VAL A 70 1.54 -22.76 -9.45
C VAL A 70 1.47 -22.16 -8.04
N LYS A 71 2.52 -22.41 -7.27
CA LYS A 71 2.73 -21.92 -5.91
C LYS A 71 3.77 -20.80 -5.88
N GLU A 72 4.67 -20.78 -6.87
CA GLU A 72 5.81 -19.87 -6.91
C GLU A 72 6.05 -19.31 -8.33
N LEU A 73 6.17 -17.97 -8.43
CA LEU A 73 6.63 -17.28 -9.64
C LEU A 73 7.89 -16.48 -9.31
N SER A 74 9.02 -16.95 -9.82
CA SER A 74 10.31 -16.30 -9.62
C SER A 74 10.75 -15.58 -10.90
N LEU A 75 10.88 -14.26 -10.81
CA LEU A 75 11.39 -13.41 -11.90
C LEU A 75 12.75 -12.85 -11.45
N ILE A 76 13.84 -13.30 -12.06
CA ILE A 76 15.18 -12.73 -11.88
C ILE A 76 15.40 -11.76 -13.04
N ILE A 77 15.03 -10.50 -12.84
CA ILE A 77 15.24 -9.45 -13.84
C ILE A 77 15.82 -8.23 -13.14
N SER A 78 17.05 -7.90 -13.52
CA SER A 78 17.91 -6.95 -12.83
C SER A 78 17.51 -5.48 -12.99
N ILE A 79 16.50 -5.13 -13.82
CA ILE A 79 16.06 -3.73 -14.04
C ILE A 79 14.57 -3.47 -13.86
N LEU A 80 13.72 -4.49 -13.76
CA LEU A 80 12.27 -4.27 -13.76
C LEU A 80 11.73 -3.43 -12.61
N LEU A 81 12.39 -3.48 -11.47
CA LEU A 81 11.87 -2.84 -10.27
C LEU A 81 12.28 -1.35 -10.21
N SER A 82 13.25 -0.91 -11.03
CA SER A 82 13.78 0.47 -11.00
C SER A 82 12.84 1.48 -11.68
N HIS A 83 12.19 1.09 -12.79
CA HIS A 83 11.40 2.01 -13.61
C HIS A 83 9.89 1.70 -13.67
N VAL A 84 9.46 0.45 -13.45
CA VAL A 84 8.08 0.04 -13.78
C VAL A 84 7.09 0.21 -12.63
N PHE A 85 7.48 0.02 -11.36
CA PHE A 85 6.55 0.17 -10.24
C PHE A 85 6.94 1.31 -9.31
N ARG A 86 6.46 2.51 -9.64
CA ARG A 86 6.40 3.61 -8.66
C ARG A 86 5.54 3.23 -7.45
N ARG A 87 4.58 2.32 -7.64
CA ARG A 87 3.63 1.84 -6.63
C ARG A 87 3.39 0.34 -6.79
N LEU A 88 3.58 -0.42 -5.71
CA LEU A 88 3.18 -1.82 -5.58
C LEU A 88 2.01 -1.90 -4.61
N GLN A 89 1.06 -2.76 -4.90
CA GLN A 89 -0.15 -2.92 -4.11
C GLN A 89 -0.29 -4.38 -3.66
N ILE A 90 -0.72 -4.57 -2.42
CA ILE A 90 -1.20 -5.84 -1.90
C ILE A 90 -2.63 -5.61 -1.45
N TRP A 91 -3.59 -6.14 -2.20
CA TRP A 91 -5.01 -5.96 -1.89
C TRP A 91 -5.61 -7.23 -1.29
N THR A 92 -6.49 -7.08 -0.31
CA THR A 92 -7.31 -8.21 0.20
C THR A 92 -8.13 -8.93 -0.87
N LYS A 93 -8.42 -8.29 -2.01
CA LYS A 93 -9.15 -8.91 -3.13
C LYS A 93 -8.25 -9.77 -4.02
N ASP A 94 -6.94 -9.62 -3.91
CA ASP A 94 -5.99 -10.46 -4.62
C ASP A 94 -6.02 -11.88 -4.05
N SER A 95 -5.89 -12.87 -4.92
CA SER A 95 -5.70 -14.26 -4.51
C SER A 95 -4.38 -14.42 -3.72
N ASN A 96 -4.29 -15.47 -2.90
CA ASN A 96 -3.05 -15.81 -2.19
C ASN A 96 -1.85 -15.93 -3.14
N LEU A 97 -2.05 -16.44 -4.36
CA LEU A 97 -0.99 -16.53 -5.35
C LEU A 97 -0.51 -15.14 -5.80
N GLN A 98 -1.44 -14.23 -6.10
CA GLN A 98 -1.10 -12.85 -6.50
C GLN A 98 -0.36 -12.11 -5.38
N GLN A 99 -0.84 -12.20 -4.14
CA GLN A 99 -0.16 -11.58 -3.01
C GLN A 99 1.23 -12.18 -2.79
N ASN A 100 1.36 -13.51 -2.81
CA ASN A 100 2.64 -14.20 -2.67
C ASN A 100 3.63 -13.79 -3.77
N CYS A 101 3.15 -13.61 -5.00
CA CYS A 101 3.96 -13.11 -6.09
C CYS A 101 4.46 -11.68 -5.83
N THR A 102 3.61 -10.77 -5.35
CA THR A 102 4.03 -9.42 -4.96
C THR A 102 5.08 -9.47 -3.84
N LEU A 103 4.93 -10.37 -2.85
CA LEU A 103 5.92 -10.58 -1.79
C LEU A 103 7.28 -11.04 -2.36
N GLN A 104 7.28 -11.94 -3.34
CA GLN A 104 8.51 -12.39 -4.01
C GLN A 104 9.16 -11.26 -4.83
N LEU A 105 8.36 -10.43 -5.51
CA LEU A 105 8.85 -9.24 -6.19
C LEU A 105 9.52 -8.27 -5.22
N LEU A 106 8.90 -8.00 -4.07
CA LEU A 106 9.47 -7.15 -3.02
C LEU A 106 10.78 -7.71 -2.49
N LYS A 107 10.85 -9.03 -2.25
CA LYS A 107 12.07 -9.71 -1.80
C LYS A 107 13.18 -9.63 -2.84
N ASN A 108 12.86 -9.85 -4.11
CA ASN A 108 13.84 -9.76 -5.19
C ASN A 108 14.35 -8.33 -5.39
N ALA A 109 13.47 -7.31 -5.29
CA ALA A 109 13.87 -5.90 -5.33
C ALA A 109 14.85 -5.58 -4.20
N SER A 110 14.49 -5.96 -2.97
CA SER A 110 15.31 -5.77 -1.78
C SER A 110 16.68 -6.43 -1.92
N ASN A 111 16.75 -7.65 -2.45
CA ASN A 111 18.01 -8.39 -2.62
C ASN A 111 18.93 -7.82 -3.70
N ASN A 112 18.38 -7.06 -4.64
CA ASN A 112 19.14 -6.45 -5.74
C ASN A 112 19.34 -4.93 -5.54
N ASP A 113 19.12 -4.42 -4.31
CA ASP A 113 19.18 -2.99 -3.96
C ASP A 113 18.32 -2.08 -4.85
N ILE A 114 17.20 -2.62 -5.36
CA ILE A 114 16.30 -1.86 -6.20
C ILE A 114 15.32 -1.09 -5.30
N PRO A 115 15.20 0.25 -5.43
CA PRO A 115 14.28 1.05 -4.63
C PRO A 115 12.84 0.63 -4.85
N ILE A 116 12.13 0.33 -3.77
CA ILE A 116 10.67 0.21 -3.80
C ILE A 116 10.11 1.58 -3.41
N PHE A 117 9.62 2.33 -4.40
CA PHE A 117 9.20 3.71 -4.16
C PHE A 117 7.98 3.80 -3.25
N HIS A 118 7.01 2.92 -3.41
CA HIS A 118 5.78 2.95 -2.62
C HIS A 118 5.13 1.56 -2.59
N LEU A 119 4.87 1.06 -1.38
CA LEU A 119 4.06 -0.12 -1.13
C LEU A 119 2.74 0.30 -0.47
N GLU A 120 1.62 -0.12 -1.03
CA GLU A 120 0.28 0.10 -0.49
C GLU A 120 -0.32 -1.23 -0.03
N LEU A 121 -0.69 -1.30 1.24
CA LEU A 121 -1.49 -2.38 1.80
C LEU A 121 -2.94 -1.95 1.74
N LEU A 122 -3.63 -2.36 0.68
CA LEU A 122 -5.03 -2.03 0.45
C LEU A 122 -5.91 -3.03 1.17
N GLN A 123 -6.52 -2.62 2.28
CA GLN A 123 -7.45 -3.45 3.05
C GLN A 123 -6.85 -4.80 3.50
N SER A 124 -5.54 -4.97 3.40
CA SER A 124 -4.84 -6.25 3.51
C SER A 124 -4.10 -6.40 4.82
N PHE A 125 -3.96 -5.32 5.61
CA PHE A 125 -3.37 -5.37 6.93
C PHE A 125 -4.29 -6.10 7.92
N SER A 126 -3.79 -7.16 8.55
CA SER A 126 -4.45 -7.83 9.68
C SER A 126 -3.84 -7.40 11.01
N LYS A 127 -2.56 -7.68 11.21
CA LYS A 127 -1.83 -7.34 12.45
C LYS A 127 -0.33 -7.19 12.20
N ALA A 128 0.36 -6.53 13.14
CA ALA A 128 1.81 -6.58 13.22
C ALA A 128 2.24 -7.63 14.24
N ASP A 129 3.21 -8.46 13.89
CA ASP A 129 3.69 -9.55 14.74
C ASP A 129 5.19 -9.81 14.52
N ALA A 130 5.96 -9.88 15.61
CA ALA A 130 7.41 -10.12 15.60
C ALA A 130 8.20 -9.32 14.54
N GLY A 131 7.87 -8.03 14.36
CA GLY A 131 8.51 -7.16 13.37
C GLY A 131 8.04 -7.36 11.93
N ASN A 132 7.06 -8.21 11.68
CA ASN A 132 6.45 -8.42 10.36
C ASN A 132 5.01 -7.92 10.35
N ILE A 133 4.46 -7.74 9.15
CA ILE A 133 3.03 -7.56 8.96
C ILE A 133 2.43 -8.90 8.55
N ILE A 134 1.35 -9.29 9.21
CA ILE A 134 0.50 -10.41 8.79
C ILE A 134 -0.66 -9.83 7.99
N LEU A 135 -0.84 -10.35 6.78
CA LEU A 135 -1.91 -9.96 5.87
C LEU A 135 -3.22 -10.69 6.25
N CYS A 136 -4.37 -10.17 5.82
CA CYS A 136 -5.67 -10.82 6.00
C CYS A 136 -5.73 -12.23 5.38
N SER A 137 -4.89 -12.50 4.38
CA SER A 137 -4.68 -13.83 3.79
C SER A 137 -3.94 -14.82 4.69
N GLY A 138 -3.34 -14.35 5.79
CA GLY A 138 -2.42 -15.11 6.63
C GLY A 138 -0.97 -15.09 6.14
N LEU A 139 -0.69 -14.50 4.97
CA LEU A 139 0.68 -14.36 4.46
C LEU A 139 1.46 -13.35 5.30
N GLN A 140 2.75 -13.61 5.46
CA GLN A 140 3.67 -12.74 6.19
C GLN A 140 4.44 -11.83 5.23
N LEU A 141 4.35 -10.54 5.47
CA LEU A 141 5.14 -9.50 4.82
C LEU A 141 6.30 -9.09 5.74
N SER A 142 7.52 -9.32 5.29
CA SER A 142 8.74 -8.72 5.88
C SER A 142 9.02 -7.36 5.24
N CYS A 143 9.59 -6.44 6.01
CA CYS A 143 9.84 -5.09 5.52
C CYS A 143 10.99 -5.10 4.49
N PRO A 144 10.76 -4.67 3.24
CA PRO A 144 11.83 -4.58 2.25
C PRO A 144 12.82 -3.47 2.65
N VAL A 145 14.13 -3.77 2.63
CA VAL A 145 15.15 -2.80 3.13
C VAL A 145 15.24 -1.53 2.27
N SER A 146 14.77 -1.62 1.03
CA SER A 146 14.79 -0.56 0.03
C SER A 146 13.48 0.23 -0.12
N LEU A 147 12.53 0.04 0.80
CA LEU A 147 11.20 0.68 0.78
C LEU A 147 11.26 2.16 1.16
N LYS A 148 10.78 3.05 0.29
CA LYS A 148 10.71 4.51 0.52
C LYS A 148 9.41 4.97 1.14
N LYS A 149 8.27 4.43 0.69
CA LYS A 149 6.95 4.82 1.19
C LYS A 149 6.09 3.61 1.51
N LEU A 150 5.43 3.62 2.67
CA LEU A 150 4.42 2.65 3.05
C LEU A 150 3.07 3.36 3.25
N SER A 151 2.02 2.85 2.61
CA SER A 151 0.65 3.25 2.91
C SER A 151 -0.15 2.06 3.40
N ILE A 152 -0.96 2.27 4.44
CA ILE A 152 -1.83 1.24 4.99
C ILE A 152 -3.25 1.75 4.99
N ASP A 153 -4.10 1.00 4.31
CA ASP A 153 -5.55 1.12 4.33
C ASP A 153 -6.12 -0.15 4.97
N THR A 154 -7.09 0.00 5.88
CA THR A 154 -7.63 -1.11 6.66
C THR A 154 -8.93 -1.66 6.07
N TYR A 155 -9.17 -2.96 6.25
CA TYR A 155 -10.30 -3.68 5.64
C TYR A 155 -11.67 -3.05 5.91
N GLU A 156 -11.90 -2.59 7.14
CA GLU A 156 -13.12 -1.89 7.52
C GLU A 156 -12.88 -0.38 7.48
N GLU A 157 -13.73 0.34 6.76
CA GLU A 157 -13.71 1.80 6.76
C GLU A 157 -13.84 2.30 8.21
N GLY A 158 -12.92 3.16 8.66
CA GLY A 158 -12.92 3.64 10.04
C GLY A 158 -12.63 2.57 11.09
N ARG A 159 -11.93 1.48 10.73
CA ARG A 159 -11.34 0.55 11.71
C ARG A 159 -10.48 1.34 12.68
N GLU A 160 -10.66 1.09 13.97
CA GLU A 160 -9.80 1.64 15.01
C GLU A 160 -8.55 0.78 15.16
N LEU A 161 -7.39 1.40 14.93
CA LEU A 161 -6.09 0.80 15.24
C LEU A 161 -5.72 1.12 16.68
N THR A 162 -5.36 0.09 17.43
CA THR A 162 -4.83 0.24 18.79
C THR A 162 -3.42 0.85 18.77
N GLU A 163 -3.00 1.45 19.89
CA GLU A 163 -1.63 1.97 20.02
C GLU A 163 -0.58 0.89 19.75
N THR A 164 -0.82 -0.34 20.23
CA THR A 164 0.03 -1.51 19.97
C THR A 164 0.16 -1.82 18.48
N GLU A 165 -0.93 -1.75 17.72
CA GLU A 165 -0.90 -1.99 16.27
C GLU A 165 -0.17 -0.89 15.53
N VAL A 166 -0.43 0.38 15.87
CA VAL A 166 0.28 1.53 15.29
C VAL A 166 1.77 1.41 15.55
N VAL A 167 2.18 1.11 16.78
CA VAL A 167 3.60 0.92 17.13
C VAL A 167 4.18 -0.30 16.43
N GLY A 168 3.44 -1.40 16.31
CA GLY A 168 3.87 -2.57 15.54
C GLY A 168 4.15 -2.23 14.06
N ILE A 169 3.32 -1.39 13.45
CA ILE A 169 3.52 -0.87 12.09
C ILE A 169 4.76 0.04 12.03
N LEU A 170 4.95 0.93 13.01
CA LEU A 170 6.15 1.78 13.08
C LEU A 170 7.43 0.94 13.21
N MET A 171 7.38 -0.11 14.04
CA MET A 171 8.48 -1.06 14.24
C MET A 171 8.75 -1.91 12.99
N PHE A 172 7.72 -2.24 12.21
CA PHE A 172 7.85 -2.85 10.90
C PHE A 172 8.55 -1.88 9.93
N ALA A 173 8.01 -0.67 9.77
CA ALA A 173 8.44 0.28 8.76
C ALA A 173 9.90 0.74 8.96
N GLN A 174 10.33 0.92 10.21
CA GLN A 174 11.70 1.36 10.50
C GLN A 174 12.79 0.40 9.99
N GLN A 175 12.47 -0.87 9.74
CA GLN A 175 13.42 -1.86 9.25
C GLN A 175 13.90 -1.54 7.84
N SER A 176 13.10 -0.81 7.05
CA SER A 176 13.58 -0.24 5.81
C SER A 176 14.57 0.88 6.08
N GLN A 177 15.76 0.80 5.48
CA GLN A 177 16.81 1.82 5.63
C GLN A 177 16.48 3.09 4.85
N ARG A 178 15.66 2.97 3.81
CA ARG A 178 15.32 4.04 2.86
C ARG A 178 13.95 4.66 3.09
N LEU A 179 13.27 4.32 4.19
CA LEU A 179 11.94 4.83 4.49
C LEU A 179 11.97 6.36 4.65
N GLU A 180 11.13 7.03 3.89
CA GLU A 180 10.92 8.48 3.88
C GLU A 180 9.52 8.82 4.41
N GLU A 181 8.50 8.00 4.10
CA GLU A 181 7.10 8.29 4.44
C GLU A 181 6.31 7.04 4.85
N LEU A 182 5.52 7.17 5.92
CA LEU A 182 4.48 6.23 6.31
C LEU A 182 3.14 6.97 6.33
N MET A 183 2.09 6.33 5.78
CA MET A 183 0.77 6.94 5.67
C MET A 183 -0.31 5.97 6.11
N PHE A 184 -1.11 6.40 7.08
CA PHE A 184 -2.34 5.74 7.50
C PHE A 184 -3.52 6.33 6.76
N LEU A 185 -4.30 5.49 6.09
CA LEU A 185 -5.44 5.89 5.26
C LEU A 185 -6.72 5.32 5.86
N PHE A 186 -7.76 6.17 5.95
CA PHE A 186 -9.15 5.79 6.18
C PHE A 186 -9.43 4.95 7.45
N CYS A 187 -8.48 4.91 8.38
CA CYS A 187 -8.60 4.28 9.70
C CYS A 187 -8.66 5.34 10.81
N LEU A 188 -9.08 4.91 12.00
CA LEU A 188 -9.02 5.72 13.21
C LEU A 188 -7.74 5.35 13.97
N LEU A 189 -7.01 6.37 14.41
CA LEU A 189 -5.78 6.21 15.17
C LEU A 189 -5.96 6.67 16.62
N PRO A 190 -5.12 6.20 17.55
CA PRO A 190 -5.11 6.72 18.91
C PRO A 190 -4.83 8.23 18.91
N PRO A 191 -5.41 8.99 19.86
CA PRO A 191 -5.22 10.44 19.92
C PRO A 191 -3.80 10.92 20.05
N SER A 192 -2.97 10.10 20.68
CA SER A 192 -1.55 10.30 20.78
C SER A 192 -0.86 8.95 20.93
N ILE A 193 0.41 8.89 20.57
CA ILE A 193 1.27 7.73 20.79
C ILE A 193 2.28 8.09 21.87
N ALA A 194 2.46 7.23 22.87
CA ALA A 194 3.42 7.50 23.92
C ALA A 194 4.85 7.65 23.33
N VAL A 195 5.52 8.77 23.60
CA VAL A 195 6.83 9.11 22.99
C VAL A 195 7.88 8.01 23.22
N ARG A 196 7.84 7.35 24.38
CA ARG A 196 8.78 6.29 24.78
C ARG A 196 8.70 5.02 23.92
N ILE A 197 7.55 4.78 23.25
CA ILE A 197 7.33 3.61 22.40
C ILE A 197 7.43 3.94 20.90
N ILE A 198 7.63 5.21 20.54
CA ILE A 198 7.92 5.61 19.16
C ILE A 198 9.36 5.22 18.83
N PRO A 199 9.62 4.50 17.72
CA PRO A 199 10.97 4.12 17.36
C PRO A 199 11.87 5.32 17.11
N SER A 200 12.98 5.43 17.84
CA SER A 200 13.94 6.54 17.75
C SER A 200 14.53 6.71 16.35
N ILE A 201 14.66 5.61 15.61
CA ILE A 201 15.15 5.57 14.24
C ILE A 201 14.27 6.39 13.28
N LEU A 202 12.95 6.45 13.52
CA LEU A 202 12.06 7.28 12.70
C LEU A 202 12.33 8.77 12.95
N LYS A 203 12.63 9.14 14.20
CA LYS A 203 12.99 10.51 14.58
C LYS A 203 14.31 10.95 13.97
N SER A 204 15.36 10.14 14.13
CA SER A 204 16.70 10.48 13.65
C SER A 204 16.74 10.65 12.13
N ARG A 205 15.93 9.88 11.40
CA ARG A 205 15.79 9.96 9.95
C ARG A 205 14.73 10.95 9.47
N LYS A 206 14.01 11.59 10.39
CA LYS A 206 12.92 12.54 10.09
C LYS A 206 11.88 11.94 9.13
N VAL A 207 11.53 10.66 9.35
CA VAL A 207 10.52 9.97 8.56
C VAL A 207 9.18 10.67 8.77
N LYS A 208 8.48 10.98 7.69
CA LYS A 208 7.17 11.59 7.75
C LYS A 208 6.12 10.53 8.06
N VAL A 209 5.35 10.70 9.13
CA VAL A 209 4.27 9.77 9.50
C VAL A 209 2.96 10.53 9.44
N THR A 210 2.15 10.24 8.43
CA THR A 210 0.93 10.97 8.14
C THR A 210 -0.33 10.14 8.32
N TRP A 211 -1.43 10.83 8.57
CA TRP A 211 -2.74 10.24 8.71
C TRP A 211 -3.77 11.04 7.91
N LEU A 212 -4.54 10.32 7.08
CA LEU A 212 -5.73 10.82 6.41
C LEU A 212 -6.95 10.06 6.96
N PRO A 213 -7.66 10.63 7.95
CA PRO A 213 -8.90 10.06 8.44
C PRO A 213 -9.97 10.05 7.35
N TYR A 214 -10.86 9.05 7.44
CA TYR A 214 -12.02 8.96 6.56
C TYR A 214 -12.90 10.23 6.66
N ASP A 215 -13.33 10.74 5.50
CA ASP A 215 -14.31 11.84 5.39
C ASP A 215 -13.90 13.17 6.09
N SER A 216 -12.61 13.36 6.39
CA SER A 216 -12.13 14.60 7.03
C SER A 216 -11.65 15.65 6.03
N GLY A 217 -11.14 15.22 4.87
CA GLY A 217 -10.42 16.09 3.93
C GLY A 217 -9.14 16.72 4.49
N LYS A 218 -8.77 16.36 5.73
CA LYS A 218 -7.63 16.91 6.47
C LYS A 218 -6.53 15.88 6.59
N ILE A 219 -5.28 16.33 6.57
CA ILE A 219 -4.11 15.47 6.75
C ILE A 219 -3.44 15.88 8.06
N TYR A 220 -3.04 14.89 8.85
CA TYR A 220 -2.32 15.08 10.09
C TYR A 220 -0.91 14.50 9.98
N ASP A 221 0.05 15.13 10.65
CA ASP A 221 1.42 14.65 10.83
C ASP A 221 1.61 14.19 12.28
N LEU A 222 2.20 13.03 12.50
CA LEU A 222 2.60 12.63 13.85
C LEU A 222 3.88 13.38 14.21
N ASN A 223 3.78 14.29 15.18
CA ASN A 223 4.97 14.87 15.79
C ASN A 223 5.67 13.77 16.60
N LEU A 224 6.79 13.27 16.10
CA LEU A 224 7.51 12.17 16.72
C LEU A 224 8.13 12.53 18.08
N GLU A 225 8.26 13.81 18.42
CA GLU A 225 8.78 14.26 19.73
C GLU A 225 7.70 14.34 20.80
N SER A 226 6.49 14.76 20.46
CA SER A 226 5.38 14.87 21.41
C SER A 226 4.43 13.67 21.38
N GLY A 227 4.46 12.89 20.29
CA GLY A 227 3.52 11.80 20.03
C GLY A 227 2.12 12.27 19.63
N GLN A 228 1.94 13.57 19.35
CA GLN A 228 0.65 14.17 19.00
C GLN A 228 0.47 14.25 17.48
N TRP A 229 -0.77 14.09 17.02
CA TRP A 229 -1.15 14.36 15.64
C TRP A 229 -1.40 15.84 15.43
N MET A 230 -0.69 16.44 14.48
CA MET A 230 -0.71 17.87 14.18
C MET A 230 -1.34 18.09 12.81
N HIS A 231 -2.36 18.93 12.73
CA HIS A 231 -2.99 19.24 11.45
C HIS A 231 -2.00 19.90 10.49
N ILE A 232 -1.91 19.38 9.26
CA ILE A 232 -1.14 19.99 8.17
C ILE A 232 -2.13 20.75 7.29
N PRO A 233 -2.11 22.09 7.28
CA PRO A 233 -2.95 22.87 6.38
C PRO A 233 -2.63 22.51 4.93
N SER A 234 -3.64 22.14 4.15
CA SER A 234 -3.41 21.85 2.73
C SER A 234 -3.08 23.13 1.96
N LEU A 235 -2.37 23.03 0.83
CA LEU A 235 -2.16 24.15 -0.09
C LEU A 235 -3.48 24.77 -0.56
N PHE A 236 -4.56 24.00 -0.63
CA PHE A 236 -5.88 24.47 -1.00
C PHE A 236 -6.52 25.32 0.12
N GLU A 237 -6.39 24.90 1.38
CA GLU A 237 -6.83 25.69 2.54
C GLU A 237 -6.01 26.97 2.72
N LEU A 238 -4.69 26.89 2.54
CA LEU A 238 -3.80 28.05 2.55
C LEU A 238 -4.17 29.05 1.46
N LYS A 239 -4.40 28.58 0.22
CA LYS A 239 -4.88 29.44 -0.88
C LYS A 239 -6.26 30.04 -0.61
N ARG A 240 -7.19 29.27 -0.04
CA ARG A 240 -8.55 29.74 0.26
C ARG A 240 -8.57 30.82 1.35
N LYS A 241 -7.76 30.67 2.40
CA LYS A 241 -7.57 31.71 3.43
C LYS A 241 -6.91 32.97 2.85
N LEU A 242 -5.87 32.81 2.03
CA LEU A 242 -5.19 33.94 1.37
C LEU A 242 -6.11 34.74 0.43
N ILE A 243 -7.07 34.09 -0.22
CA ILE A 243 -8.04 34.75 -1.12
C ILE A 243 -9.16 35.46 -0.34
N LEU A 244 -9.56 34.95 0.83
CA LEU A 244 -10.65 35.52 1.63
C LEU A 244 -10.18 36.64 2.57
N ASP A 245 -8.93 36.61 3.05
CA ASP A 245 -8.44 37.53 4.08
C ASP A 245 -7.62 38.73 3.52
N SER A 246 -7.53 38.95 2.20
CA SER A 246 -6.75 40.07 1.66
C SER A 246 -7.38 40.77 0.45
N PRO A 247 -7.99 41.96 0.62
CA PRO A 247 -8.32 42.83 -0.49
C PRO A 247 -7.09 43.56 -1.08
N HIS A 248 -5.95 43.58 -0.38
CA HIS A 248 -4.75 44.31 -0.84
C HIS A 248 -3.45 43.58 -0.51
N ASN A 249 -2.74 43.21 -1.58
CA ASN A 249 -1.42 42.58 -1.62
C ASN A 249 -0.41 43.17 -0.62
N CYS A 250 0.08 42.36 0.32
CA CYS A 250 1.43 42.49 0.85
C CYS A 250 1.98 41.10 1.19
N TRP A 251 2.73 40.52 0.25
CA TRP A 251 3.25 39.15 0.32
C TRP A 251 4.40 38.96 1.33
N SER A 252 5.04 40.03 1.83
CA SER A 252 6.27 39.94 2.63
C SER A 252 6.04 39.70 4.12
N ASP A 253 4.93 40.18 4.69
CA ASP A 253 4.78 40.24 6.16
C ASP A 253 3.98 39.05 6.72
N PHE A 254 3.27 38.31 5.86
CA PHE A 254 2.38 37.22 6.27
C PHE A 254 3.08 35.86 6.45
N VAL A 255 4.22 35.65 5.78
CA VAL A 255 4.97 34.39 5.87
C VAL A 255 5.61 34.25 7.26
N THR A 256 5.96 35.37 7.91
CA THR A 256 6.67 35.37 9.20
C THR A 256 5.74 35.16 10.40
N SER A 257 4.45 35.53 10.31
CA SER A 257 3.50 35.38 11.42
C SER A 257 2.86 33.98 11.49
N TYR A 258 2.72 33.27 10.37
CA TYR A 258 2.12 31.93 10.35
C TYR A 258 3.06 30.79 10.81
N TRP A 259 4.37 31.03 10.87
CA TRP A 259 5.31 30.12 11.55
C TRP A 259 5.24 30.22 13.09
N LEU A 260 4.46 31.18 13.63
CA LEU A 260 4.17 31.32 15.07
C LEU A 260 2.73 30.88 15.44
N GLY A 261 1.94 30.40 14.48
CA GLY A 261 0.61 29.85 14.73
C GLY A 261 0.71 28.45 15.32
N ILE A 262 0.16 28.26 16.53
CA ILE A 262 0.15 26.98 17.25
C ILE A 262 -0.45 25.90 16.33
N PRO A 263 0.29 24.85 15.95
CA PRO A 263 -0.27 23.77 15.15
C PRO A 263 -1.44 23.12 15.90
N GLU A 264 -2.60 23.03 15.25
CA GLU A 264 -3.82 22.47 15.85
C GLU A 264 -3.61 20.97 16.11
N VAL A 265 -3.63 20.60 17.39
CA VAL A 265 -3.53 19.22 17.87
C VAL A 265 -4.86 18.52 17.65
N TRP A 266 -4.82 17.30 17.11
CA TRP A 266 -6.01 16.47 16.96
C TRP A 266 -6.60 16.11 18.34
N GLN A 267 -7.84 16.48 18.62
CA GLN A 267 -8.43 16.42 19.96
C GLN A 267 -9.29 15.18 20.26
N GLY A 268 -9.26 14.11 19.45
CA GLY A 268 -10.09 12.92 19.73
C GLY A 268 -11.57 13.03 19.36
N THR A 269 -12.12 14.24 19.35
CA THR A 269 -13.55 14.50 19.08
C THR A 269 -13.98 14.22 17.65
N ASP A 270 -13.07 14.22 16.68
CA ASP A 270 -13.39 13.87 15.29
C ASP A 270 -13.66 12.36 15.13
N CYS A 271 -13.04 11.50 15.95
CA CYS A 271 -13.40 10.09 16.04
C CYS A 271 -14.80 9.90 16.64
N GLN A 272 -15.18 10.69 17.66
CA GLN A 272 -16.56 10.67 18.18
C GLN A 272 -17.57 11.12 17.14
N LYS A 273 -17.29 12.18 16.37
CA LYS A 273 -18.16 12.63 15.27
C LYS A 273 -18.25 11.61 14.14
N ALA A 274 -17.15 10.94 13.77
CA ALA A 274 -17.15 9.85 12.80
C ALA A 274 -17.93 8.62 13.31
N ARG A 275 -17.80 8.31 14.61
CA ARG A 275 -18.53 7.24 15.31
C ARG A 275 -20.04 7.52 15.39
N GLU A 276 -20.42 8.76 15.69
CA GLU A 276 -21.82 9.23 15.69
C GLU A 276 -22.43 9.25 14.29
N ARG A 277 -21.64 9.55 13.25
CA ARG A 277 -22.08 9.44 11.84
C ARG A 277 -22.33 7.98 11.42
N LYS A 278 -21.51 7.02 11.88
CA LYS A 278 -21.76 5.57 11.66
C LYS A 278 -23.02 5.04 12.34
N LEU A 279 -23.41 5.61 13.48
CA LEU A 279 -24.65 5.24 14.21
C LEU A 279 -25.92 5.81 13.56
N LYS A 280 -25.80 6.71 12.58
CA LYS A 280 -26.91 7.23 11.78
C LYS A 280 -26.99 6.52 10.42
N VAL A 281 -27.17 5.20 10.43
CA VAL A 281 -27.87 4.55 9.32
C VAL A 281 -29.37 4.67 9.64
N PRO A 282 -30.22 5.22 8.77
CA PRO A 282 -31.65 5.19 9.01
C PRO A 282 -32.11 3.73 9.00
N ASP A 283 -32.88 3.31 10.01
CA ASP A 283 -33.64 2.07 9.93
C ASP A 283 -34.47 2.11 8.63
N ASP A 284 -34.17 1.17 7.73
CA ASP A 284 -34.95 0.90 6.52
C ASP A 284 -36.24 0.17 6.93
N ASP A 285 -37.15 0.91 7.57
CA ASP A 285 -38.48 0.44 7.97
C ASP A 285 -39.59 1.38 7.45
N THR A 286 -39.45 1.84 6.21
CA THR A 286 -40.56 2.43 5.44
C THR A 286 -40.74 1.76 4.09
N LEU A 287 -40.95 0.44 4.11
CA LEU A 287 -41.65 -0.27 3.05
C LEU A 287 -42.94 -0.88 3.59
N THR A 288 -43.96 -0.03 3.67
CA THR A 288 -45.36 -0.46 3.76
C THR A 288 -45.73 -1.22 2.48
N PRO A 289 -46.23 -2.47 2.53
CA PRO A 289 -46.64 -3.18 1.32
C PRO A 289 -48.03 -2.71 0.86
N LEU A 290 -48.06 -1.92 -0.21
CA LEU A 290 -49.26 -1.57 -0.97
C LEU A 290 -49.61 -2.69 -1.96
N LEU A 291 -50.16 -3.80 -1.49
CA LEU A 291 -50.88 -4.78 -2.34
C LEU A 291 -51.99 -5.48 -1.56
N ALA A 292 -53.17 -4.83 -1.54
CA ALA A 292 -54.43 -5.51 -1.30
C ALA A 292 -55.55 -4.81 -2.08
N ALA A 293 -55.80 -5.26 -3.30
CA ALA A 293 -57.08 -5.08 -3.99
C ALA A 293 -57.17 -6.07 -5.16
N THR A 294 -57.78 -7.22 -4.93
CA THR A 294 -58.70 -7.89 -5.87
C THR A 294 -59.29 -9.14 -5.20
N SER A 295 -60.53 -9.02 -4.74
CA SER A 295 -61.53 -10.09 -4.72
C SER A 295 -62.89 -9.51 -4.30
N ALA A 296 -63.67 -9.10 -5.29
CA ALA A 296 -65.12 -9.22 -5.35
C ALA A 296 -65.50 -9.19 -6.84
#